data_AF-A0A1G5D6X0-F1
#
_entry.id   AF-A0A1G5D6X0-F1
#
_cell.length_a   1.000
_cell.length_b   1.000
_cell.length_c   1.000
_cell.angle_alpha   90.00
_cell.angle_beta   90.00
_cell.angle_gamma   90.00
#
_symmetry.space_group_name_H-M   'P 1'
#
loop_
_entity.id
_entity.type
_entity.pdbx_description
1 polymer ?
#
loop_
_entity_poly.entity_id
_entity_poly.type
_entity_poly.pdbx_seq_one_letter_code
_entity_poly.pdbx_strand_id
1 'polypeptide(L)'
;MYGGRAALDLDPDSILAWGVTSGADIYCWLTTGDDPDLWPVLVCGRHTNPPFQVHPFGMAEFLRRLLSDEEFQEETISVVLPEEPSFVNWREQKRRLEAGIDPSTGEPW
;
A
#
# COMPACT_ATOMS: atom_id res chain seq x y z
N MET A 1 -0.65 15.13 16.66
CA MET A 1 -0.96 14.65 15.30
C MET A 1 -0.94 15.85 14.35
N TYR A 2 0.17 16.07 13.65
CA TYR A 2 0.27 17.09 12.60
C TYR A 2 -0.04 16.40 11.26
N GLY A 3 -1.32 16.26 10.94
CA GLY A 3 -1.78 15.55 9.73
C GLY A 3 -2.10 16.50 8.56
N GLY A 4 -1.77 16.05 7.35
CA GLY A 4 -2.30 16.53 6.07
C GLY A 4 -1.64 17.78 5.47
N ARG A 5 -1.53 18.88 6.21
CA ARG A 5 -1.12 20.17 5.61
C ARG A 5 0.36 20.27 5.24
N ALA A 6 1.26 19.64 6.00
CA ALA A 6 2.69 19.67 5.70
C ALA A 6 3.05 18.91 4.41
N ALA A 7 2.23 17.92 4.02
CA ALA A 7 2.40 17.20 2.76
C ALA A 7 2.00 18.04 1.54
N LEU A 8 1.13 19.05 1.73
CA LEU A 8 0.67 19.96 0.69
C LEU A 8 1.63 21.14 0.46
N ASP A 9 2.56 21.39 1.38
CA ASP A 9 3.66 22.36 1.21
C ASP A 9 4.89 21.74 0.52
N LEU A 10 4.82 20.45 0.16
CA LEU A 10 5.86 19.79 -0.60
C LEU A 10 5.72 20.13 -2.08
N ASP A 11 6.87 20.29 -2.73
CA ASP A 11 6.95 20.38 -4.18
C ASP A 11 6.31 19.12 -4.79
N PRO A 12 5.28 19.24 -5.67
CA PRO A 12 4.71 18.09 -6.36
C PRO A 12 5.75 17.22 -7.07
N ASP A 13 6.87 17.80 -7.53
CA ASP A 13 7.96 17.07 -8.17
C ASP A 13 8.73 16.15 -7.19
N SER A 14 8.51 16.31 -5.88
CA SER A 14 9.07 15.44 -4.82
C SER A 14 8.15 14.26 -4.46
N ILE A 15 7.06 14.04 -5.20
CA ILE A 15 6.10 12.96 -4.98
C ILE A 15 6.24 11.91 -6.08
N LEU A 16 6.67 10.71 -5.71
CA LEU A 16 6.87 9.60 -6.65
C LEU A 16 5.93 8.43 -6.36
N ALA A 17 4.94 8.21 -7.22
CA ALA A 17 4.02 7.07 -7.09
C ALA A 17 4.71 5.74 -7.39
N TRP A 18 4.45 4.72 -6.56
CA TRP A 18 5.03 3.38 -6.69
C TRP A 18 4.01 2.24 -6.52
N GLY A 19 2.81 2.51 -6.02
CA GLY A 19 1.80 1.49 -5.78
C GLY A 19 0.38 2.01 -5.94
N VAL A 20 -0.54 1.12 -6.29
CA VAL A 20 -1.98 1.40 -6.34
C VAL A 20 -2.76 0.20 -5.82
N THR A 21 -3.77 0.44 -4.98
CA THR A 21 -4.69 -0.60 -4.50
C THR A 21 -5.86 -0.78 -5.47
N SER A 22 -6.56 -1.93 -5.37
CA SER A 22 -7.83 -2.13 -6.09
C SER A 22 -8.94 -1.14 -5.66
N GLY A 23 -8.81 -0.52 -4.49
CA GLY A 23 -9.65 0.57 -3.98
C GLY A 23 -9.28 1.94 -4.51
N ALA A 24 -8.30 2.02 -5.41
CA ALA A 24 -7.76 3.24 -6.01
C ALA A 24 -7.06 4.18 -5.01
N ASP A 25 -6.49 3.64 -3.93
CA ASP A 25 -5.52 4.37 -3.12
C ASP A 25 -4.18 4.34 -3.83
N ILE A 26 -3.48 5.48 -3.83
CA ILE A 26 -2.15 5.61 -4.45
C ILE A 26 -1.12 5.72 -3.34
N TYR A 27 -0.06 4.91 -3.43
CA TYR A 27 1.11 5.01 -2.57
C TYR A 27 2.23 5.76 -3.27
N CYS A 28 2.76 6.76 -2.59
CA CYS A 28 3.84 7.58 -3.07
C CYS A 28 4.99 7.60 -2.08
N TRP A 29 6.21 7.77 -2.57
CA TRP A 29 7.32 8.27 -1.78
C TRP A 29 7.31 9.78 -1.76
N LEU A 30 7.64 10.35 -0.61
CA LEU A 30 8.09 11.72 -0.50
C LEU A 30 9.61 11.68 -0.57
N THR A 31 10.19 12.14 -1.69
CA THR A 31 11.62 12.01 -2.01
C THR A 31 12.45 13.03 -1.24
N THR A 32 12.37 13.00 0.10
CA THR A 32 13.02 13.94 1.01
C THR A 32 14.38 13.42 1.45
N GLY A 33 15.42 14.21 1.25
CA GLY A 33 16.79 13.83 1.63
C GLY A 33 17.41 12.78 0.72
N ASP A 34 18.66 12.41 1.02
CA ASP A 34 19.52 11.66 0.09
C ASP A 34 19.39 10.13 0.21
N ASP A 35 18.75 9.62 1.26
CA ASP A 35 18.59 8.18 1.52
C ASP A 35 17.16 7.70 1.15
N PRO A 36 17.00 6.95 0.04
CA PRO A 36 15.69 6.47 -0.40
C PRO A 36 15.00 5.49 0.56
N ASP A 37 15.76 4.78 1.39
CA ASP A 37 15.19 3.85 2.36
C ASP A 37 14.45 4.58 3.50
N LEU A 38 14.73 5.87 3.67
CA LEU A 38 14.12 6.74 4.67
C LEU A 38 13.01 7.63 4.11
N TRP A 39 12.75 7.58 2.81
CA TRP A 39 11.68 8.38 2.20
C TRP A 39 10.31 8.01 2.77
N PRO A 40 9.59 8.98 3.38
CA PRO A 40 8.26 8.73 3.94
C PRO A 40 7.26 8.24 2.88
N VAL A 41 6.28 7.45 3.33
CA VAL A 41 5.17 7.03 2.47
C VAL A 41 4.01 7.99 2.61
N LEU A 42 3.58 8.56 1.48
CA LEU A 42 2.32 9.28 1.35
C LEU A 42 1.26 8.32 0.79
N VAL A 43 0.13 8.19 1.48
CA VAL A 43 -1.07 7.53 0.98
C VAL A 43 -2.06 8.59 0.54
N CYS A 44 -2.40 8.56 -0.75
CA CYS A 44 -3.51 9.31 -1.33
C CYS A 44 -4.71 8.38 -1.39
N GLY A 45 -5.51 8.36 -0.31
CA GLY A 45 -6.62 7.44 -0.17
C GLY A 45 -7.90 7.98 -0.81
N ARG A 46 -8.66 7.09 -1.46
CA ARG A 46 -9.93 7.46 -2.10
C ARG A 46 -11.07 7.55 -1.09
N HIS A 47 -11.12 6.62 -0.16
CA HIS A 47 -12.15 6.50 0.86
C HIS A 47 -11.59 6.55 2.28
N THR A 48 -10.32 6.92 2.45
CA THR A 48 -9.69 7.12 3.75
C THR A 48 -10.02 8.51 4.31
N ASN A 49 -9.98 8.64 5.65
CA ASN A 49 -10.10 9.92 6.32
C ASN A 49 -8.96 10.06 7.35
N PRO A 50 -7.99 10.97 7.14
CA PRO A 50 -7.92 11.95 6.06
C PRO A 50 -7.57 11.35 4.68
N PRO A 51 -7.84 12.06 3.56
CA PRO A 51 -7.56 11.57 2.21
C PRO A 51 -6.06 11.56 1.86
N PHE A 52 -5.24 12.29 2.63
CA PHE A 52 -3.79 12.31 2.49
C PHE A 52 -3.16 11.98 3.84
N GLN A 53 -2.38 10.91 3.89
CA GLN A 53 -1.75 10.41 5.12
C GLN A 53 -0.24 10.25 4.88
N VAL A 54 0.58 10.84 5.74
CA VAL A 54 2.04 10.69 5.68
C VAL A 54 2.49 9.80 6.81
N HIS A 55 3.21 8.74 6.45
CA HIS A 55 3.81 7.80 7.37
C HIS A 55 5.33 8.00 7.38
N PRO A 56 5.94 8.27 8.56
CA PRO A 56 7.33 8.74 8.67
C PRO A 56 8.37 7.62 8.55
N PHE A 57 8.04 6.55 7.83
CA PHE A 57 8.90 5.38 7.64
C PHE A 57 8.91 4.98 6.16
N GLY A 58 9.98 4.28 5.76
CA GLY A 58 10.16 3.83 4.38
C GLY A 58 9.16 2.76 3.94
N MET A 59 9.17 2.46 2.63
CA MET A 59 8.25 1.53 1.98
C MET A 59 8.22 0.14 2.65
N ALA A 60 9.38 -0.39 3.03
CA ALA A 60 9.46 -1.72 3.62
C ALA A 60 8.72 -1.82 4.97
N GLU A 61 8.91 -0.83 5.86
CA GLU A 61 8.20 -0.82 7.15
C GLU A 61 6.71 -0.52 6.96
N PHE A 62 6.36 0.32 5.98
CA PHE A 62 4.96 0.55 5.62
C PHE A 62 4.27 -0.75 5.18
N LEU A 63 4.86 -1.50 4.25
CA LEU A 63 4.30 -2.77 3.80
C LEU A 63 4.27 -3.80 4.92
N ARG A 64 5.31 -3.85 5.78
CA ARG A 64 5.33 -4.76 6.93
C ARG A 64 4.14 -4.50 7.85
N ARG A 65 3.88 -3.24 8.24
CA ARG A 65 2.72 -2.88 9.07
C ARG A 65 1.42 -3.17 8.36
N LEU A 66 1.31 -2.76 7.10
CA LEU A 66 0.12 -2.99 6.29
C LEU A 66 -0.26 -4.47 6.21
N LEU A 67 0.70 -5.39 6.24
CA LEU A 67 0.44 -6.83 6.16
C LEU A 67 0.32 -7.52 7.52
N SER A 68 0.64 -6.86 8.64
CA SER A 68 0.73 -7.50 9.96
C SER A 68 -0.12 -6.86 11.05
N ASP A 69 -0.68 -5.68 10.80
CA ASP A 69 -1.35 -4.84 11.79
C ASP A 69 -2.74 -4.43 11.28
N GLU A 70 -3.77 -5.06 11.82
CA GLU A 70 -5.16 -4.86 11.42
C GLU A 70 -5.65 -3.43 11.70
N GLU A 71 -5.29 -2.86 12.86
CA GLU A 71 -5.64 -1.48 13.21
C GLU A 71 -5.03 -0.49 12.21
N PHE A 72 -3.76 -0.72 11.84
CA PHE A 72 -3.11 0.06 10.81
C PHE A 72 -3.79 -0.06 9.44
N GLN A 73 -4.27 -1.24 9.06
CA GLN A 73 -4.98 -1.44 7.79
C GLN A 73 -6.28 -0.64 7.73
N GLU A 74 -7.11 -0.73 8.78
CA GLU A 74 -8.42 -0.06 8.84
C GLU A 74 -8.31 1.46 8.67
N GLU A 75 -7.25 2.07 9.22
CA GLU A 75 -7.03 3.51 9.13
C GLU A 75 -6.36 3.95 7.81
N THR A 76 -5.62 3.07 7.14
CA THR A 76 -4.67 3.45 6.09
C THR A 76 -5.19 3.23 4.66
N ILE A 77 -6.02 2.21 4.41
CA ILE A 77 -6.37 1.78 3.04
C ILE A 77 -7.88 1.60 2.83
N SER A 78 -8.33 1.81 1.60
CA SER A 78 -9.74 1.69 1.20
C SER A 78 -10.11 0.25 0.75
N VAL A 79 -9.28 -0.74 1.05
CA VAL A 79 -9.48 -2.15 0.65
C VAL A 79 -9.35 -3.07 1.85
N VAL A 80 -10.12 -4.16 1.81
CA VAL A 80 -9.97 -5.24 2.78
C VAL A 80 -8.92 -6.21 2.26
N LEU A 81 -7.88 -6.44 3.05
CA LEU A 81 -6.88 -7.46 2.77
C LEU A 81 -7.36 -8.83 3.24
N PRO A 82 -6.86 -9.93 2.64
CA PRO A 82 -7.09 -11.27 3.16
C PRO A 82 -6.53 -11.39 4.58
N GLU A 83 -7.17 -12.21 5.42
CA GLU A 83 -6.71 -12.53 6.79
C GLU A 83 -5.28 -13.09 6.80
N GLU A 84 -4.97 -13.95 5.83
CA GLU A 84 -3.61 -14.48 5.61
C GLU A 84 -3.07 -14.00 4.25
N PRO A 85 -2.40 -12.84 4.20
CA PRO A 85 -1.83 -12.35 2.96
C PRO A 85 -0.68 -13.25 2.51
N SER A 86 -0.77 -13.74 1.27
CA SER A 86 0.28 -14.56 0.66
C SER A 86 0.67 -14.02 -0.72
N PHE A 87 1.93 -14.21 -1.09
CA PHE A 87 2.41 -13.86 -2.41
C PHE A 87 2.33 -15.08 -3.33
N VAL A 88 1.56 -14.95 -4.41
CA VAL A 88 1.54 -15.93 -5.50
C VAL A 88 2.00 -15.24 -6.77
N ASN A 89 3.04 -15.78 -7.40
CA ASN A 89 3.52 -15.28 -8.67
C ASN A 89 2.42 -15.36 -9.74
N TRP A 90 2.30 -14.34 -10.61
CA TRP A 90 1.26 -14.30 -11.64
C TRP A 90 1.24 -15.52 -12.58
N ARG A 91 2.40 -16.14 -12.83
CA ARG A 91 2.48 -17.37 -13.64
C ARG A 91 1.82 -18.55 -12.95
N GLU A 92 1.99 -18.61 -11.63
CA GLU A 92 1.39 -19.64 -10.79
C GLU A 92 -0.13 -19.41 -10.64
N GLN A 93 -0.55 -18.16 -10.43
CA GLN A 93 -1.98 -17.81 -10.45
C GLN A 93 -2.64 -18.23 -11.77
N LYS A 94 -1.98 -17.95 -12.91
CA LYS A 94 -2.47 -18.34 -14.23
C LYS A 94 -2.56 -19.87 -14.38
N ARG A 95 -1.53 -20.61 -13.98
CA ARG A 95 -1.51 -22.08 -14.03
C ARG A 95 -2.65 -22.69 -13.21
N ARG A 96 -2.89 -22.17 -12.00
CA ARG A 96 -3.98 -22.60 -11.10
C ARG A 96 -5.35 -22.36 -11.73
N LEU A 97 -5.57 -21.17 -12.26
CA LEU A 97 -6.81 -20.82 -12.96
C LEU A 97 -7.07 -21.75 -14.16
N GLU A 98 -6.05 -22.03 -14.98
CA GLU A 98 -6.14 -22.97 -16.12
C GLU A 98 -6.42 -24.42 -15.69
N ALA A 99 -5.99 -24.80 -14.50
CA ALA A 99 -6.26 -26.10 -13.89
C ALA A 99 -7.63 -26.17 -13.16
N GLY A 100 -8.40 -25.07 -13.13
CA GLY A 100 -9.71 -25.03 -12.49
C GLY A 100 -9.68 -25.00 -10.96
N ILE A 101 -8.57 -24.57 -10.36
CA ILE A 101 -8.40 -24.35 -8.91
C ILE A 101 -8.25 -22.85 -8.62
N ASP A 102 -8.52 -22.44 -7.38
CA ASP A 102 -8.45 -21.04 -6.96
C ASP A 102 -7.03 -20.48 -7.22
N PRO A 103 -6.90 -19.38 -8.00
CA PRO A 103 -5.60 -18.80 -8.32
C PRO A 103 -4.86 -18.22 -7.11
N SER A 104 -5.58 -17.76 -6.10
CA SER A 104 -5.05 -17.10 -4.90
C SER A 104 -4.62 -18.12 -3.86
N THR A 105 -5.45 -19.12 -3.56
CA THR A 105 -5.18 -20.09 -2.49
C THR A 105 -4.53 -21.37 -3.02
N GLY A 106 -4.90 -21.82 -4.22
CA GLY A 106 -4.54 -23.13 -4.76
C GLY A 106 -5.48 -24.26 -4.35
N GLU A 107 -6.55 -23.94 -3.61
CA GLU A 107 -7.60 -24.87 -3.18
C GLU A 107 -8.70 -25.02 -4.26
N PRO A 108 -9.54 -26.05 -4.21
CA PRO A 108 -10.77 -26.11 -5.00
C PRO A 108 -11.74 -24.96 -4.67
N TRP A 109 -12.56 -24.56 -5.65
CA TRP A 109 -13.61 -23.53 -5.49
C TRP A 109 -14.73 -23.92 -4.52
#